data_AF-A0A9E4AAD8-F1
#
_entry.id   AF-A0A9E4AAD8-F1
#
_cell.length_a   1.000
_cell.length_b   1.000
_cell.length_c   1.000
_cell.angle_alpha   90.00
_cell.angle_beta   90.00
_cell.angle_gamma   90.00
#
_symmetry.space_group_name_H-M   'P 1'
#
loop_
_entity.id
_entity.type
_entity.pdbx_description
1 polymer ?
#
loop_
_entity_poly.entity_id
_entity_poly.type
_entity_poly.pdbx_seq_one_letter_code
_entity_poly.pdbx_strand_id
1 'polypeptide(L)'
;HCDYKRWRPVGSSMNWVFAIMPLTDFDKVYGPFMVSPGSHKLAQVIDEDAHILDLTRPDTKELAPFIDPELNAGDLLITNQHTWHSAPAGTATDDRCGIFHKYCAINAPPSAGYYPYNSAALNSLSDAGKRLIPVCFDKPITTTRLVIECPSDGESKYLLVHDDENDRWELPGGEGWEEEEGVGWDIGARVASLQDLTGTQLGLEVPWMSYIEDAEKADGICRVYGYSDTSLGSQQLINGRYDWFTKDRVRQVLGDDDYIPHAIHTWHREDIIRGKGKACRQSKEQFD
;
A
#
# COMPACT_ATOMS: atom_id res chain seq x y z
N HIS A 1 12.30 0.37 15.73
CA HIS A 1 11.50 -0.26 14.66
C HIS A 1 12.05 0.19 13.32
N CYS A 2 11.67 -0.43 12.21
CA CYS A 2 11.76 0.19 10.89
C CYS A 2 10.35 0.55 10.42
N ASP A 3 10.27 1.40 9.42
CA ASP A 3 9.02 2.07 9.05
C ASP A 3 8.33 1.40 7.84
N TYR A 4 8.86 0.26 7.37
CA TYR A 4 8.16 -0.61 6.44
C TYR A 4 6.93 -1.24 7.11
N LYS A 5 5.74 -0.70 6.84
CA LYS A 5 4.47 -1.04 7.48
C LYS A 5 3.46 -1.39 6.39
N ARG A 6 3.23 -2.70 6.17
CA ARG A 6 2.35 -3.23 5.11
C ARG A 6 0.90 -2.76 5.20
N TRP A 7 0.47 -2.27 6.36
CA TRP A 7 -0.90 -1.84 6.65
C TRP A 7 -1.11 -0.33 6.65
N ARG A 8 -0.15 0.45 6.15
CA ARG A 8 -0.29 1.90 6.10
C ARG A 8 0.02 2.42 4.70
N PRO A 9 -0.78 3.36 4.16
CA PRO A 9 -0.42 4.10 2.95
C PRO A 9 0.99 4.67 3.05
N VAL A 10 1.36 5.15 4.25
CA VAL A 10 2.74 5.50 4.59
C VAL A 10 3.47 4.29 5.17
N GLY A 11 4.31 3.66 4.35
CA GLY A 11 5.25 2.62 4.77
C GLY A 11 5.07 1.30 4.05
N SER A 12 4.05 1.14 3.21
CA SER A 12 3.75 -0.13 2.54
C SER A 12 4.33 -0.25 1.13
N SER A 13 5.15 0.69 0.66
CA SER A 13 5.85 0.58 -0.64
C SER A 13 7.11 -0.28 -0.48
N MET A 14 7.57 -0.89 -1.57
CA MET A 14 8.84 -1.63 -1.59
C MET A 14 10.07 -0.71 -1.60
N ASN A 15 9.93 0.55 -2.02
CA ASN A 15 11.08 1.44 -2.20
C ASN A 15 10.78 2.87 -1.75
N TRP A 16 11.14 3.15 -0.49
CA TRP A 16 10.97 4.44 0.15
C TRP A 16 12.27 5.00 0.71
N VAL A 17 12.36 6.33 0.64
CA VAL A 17 13.39 7.12 1.32
C VAL A 17 12.74 8.13 2.26
N PHE A 18 13.33 8.28 3.45
CA PHE A 18 12.93 9.26 4.43
C PHE A 18 13.94 10.38 4.52
N ALA A 19 13.43 11.60 4.63
CA ALA A 19 14.18 12.79 4.93
C ALA A 19 13.67 13.35 6.25
N ILE A 20 14.57 13.44 7.23
CA ILE A 20 14.30 13.88 8.59
C ILE A 20 15.04 15.19 8.81
N MET A 21 14.29 16.25 9.12
CA MET A 21 14.82 17.59 9.36
C MET A 21 14.45 18.04 10.78
N PRO A 22 15.38 17.98 11.75
CA PRO A 22 15.21 18.60 13.06
C PRO A 22 14.87 20.09 12.96
N LEU A 23 13.86 20.53 13.71
CA LEU A 23 13.57 21.94 13.98
C LEU A 23 14.12 22.39 15.34
N THR A 24 14.42 21.42 16.20
CA THR A 24 15.18 21.56 17.45
C THR A 24 16.34 20.57 17.42
N ASP A 25 17.38 20.79 18.21
CA ASP A 25 18.48 19.81 18.32
C ASP A 25 17.94 18.47 18.82
N PHE A 26 18.33 17.38 18.18
CA PHE A 26 17.99 16.01 18.60
C PHE A 26 19.13 15.47 19.44
N ASP A 27 19.33 16.08 20.60
CA ASP A 27 20.41 15.77 21.53
C ASP A 27 19.88 15.01 22.78
N LYS A 28 20.72 14.85 23.80
CA LYS A 28 20.31 14.20 25.06
C LYS A 28 19.24 14.97 25.84
N VAL A 29 19.12 16.28 25.62
CA VAL A 29 18.17 17.14 26.32
C VAL A 29 16.77 16.96 25.71
N TYR A 30 16.64 17.07 24.39
CA TYR A 30 15.34 16.90 23.71
C TYR A 30 15.02 15.45 23.36
N GLY A 31 16.03 14.57 23.37
CA GLY A 31 15.95 13.17 22.98
C GLY A 31 16.56 12.95 21.59
N PRO A 32 17.55 12.06 21.44
CA PRO A 32 18.19 11.85 20.15
C PRO A 32 17.33 11.05 19.17
N PHE A 33 17.71 11.07 17.89
CA PHE A 33 17.16 10.18 16.88
C PHE A 33 18.19 9.10 16.53
N MET A 34 18.07 7.97 17.20
CA MET A 34 19.04 6.88 17.11
C MET A 34 18.79 6.04 15.85
N VAL A 35 19.87 5.65 15.16
CA VAL A 35 19.81 4.77 13.98
C VAL A 35 20.72 3.58 14.13
N SER A 36 20.33 2.43 13.58
CA SER A 36 21.20 1.24 13.45
C SER A 36 21.78 1.19 12.03
N PRO A 37 23.06 1.56 11.83
CA PRO A 37 23.65 1.62 10.49
C PRO A 37 23.66 0.25 9.82
N GLY A 38 23.37 0.20 8.51
CA GLY A 38 23.37 -1.05 7.73
C GLY A 38 22.13 -1.95 7.94
N SER A 39 21.30 -1.69 8.95
CA SER A 39 20.12 -2.51 9.26
C SER A 39 19.09 -2.63 8.14
N HIS A 40 19.06 -1.69 7.18
CA HIS A 40 18.22 -1.76 5.98
C HIS A 40 18.55 -2.94 5.07
N LYS A 41 19.70 -3.60 5.25
CA LYS A 41 20.13 -4.77 4.46
C LYS A 41 19.69 -6.11 5.07
N LEU A 42 19.09 -6.10 6.26
CA LEU A 42 18.69 -7.32 6.97
C LEU A 42 17.39 -7.93 6.43
N ALA A 43 16.51 -7.11 5.85
CA ALA A 43 15.38 -7.60 5.08
C ALA A 43 15.80 -7.75 3.61
N GLN A 44 15.48 -8.89 3.01
CA GLN A 44 15.81 -9.20 1.61
C GLN A 44 14.55 -9.59 0.86
N VAL A 45 14.50 -9.29 -0.43
CA VAL A 45 13.42 -9.76 -1.31
C VAL A 45 13.51 -11.30 -1.38
N ILE A 46 12.39 -11.97 -1.15
CA ILE A 46 12.33 -13.45 -1.11
C ILE A 46 12.53 -14.04 -2.51
N ASP A 47 11.91 -13.43 -3.51
CA ASP A 47 11.97 -13.80 -4.92
C ASP A 47 11.96 -12.51 -5.76
N GLU A 48 13.06 -12.21 -6.44
CA GLU A 48 13.23 -10.98 -7.24
C GLU A 48 12.45 -11.04 -8.57
N ASP A 49 12.13 -12.25 -9.04
CA ASP A 49 11.38 -12.46 -10.28
C ASP A 49 9.86 -12.54 -10.03
N ALA A 50 9.42 -12.50 -8.76
CA ALA A 50 8.02 -12.52 -8.42
C ALA A 50 7.29 -11.24 -8.87
N HIS A 51 6.11 -11.41 -9.46
CA HIS A 51 5.25 -10.28 -9.83
C HIS A 51 4.88 -9.40 -8.61
N ILE A 52 4.69 -10.01 -7.44
CA ILE A 52 4.42 -9.33 -6.17
C ILE A 52 5.52 -9.68 -5.18
N LEU A 53 6.31 -8.67 -4.81
CA LEU A 53 7.45 -8.85 -3.93
C LEU A 53 7.02 -9.01 -2.46
N ASP A 54 7.82 -9.78 -1.74
CA ASP A 54 7.74 -9.92 -0.29
C ASP A 54 9.14 -9.91 0.29
N LEU A 55 9.23 -9.65 1.59
CA LEU A 55 10.50 -9.49 2.30
C LEU A 55 10.68 -10.55 3.37
N THR A 56 11.91 -11.01 3.54
CA THR A 56 12.30 -11.79 4.71
C THR A 56 12.13 -10.96 5.98
N ARG A 57 11.79 -11.64 7.07
CA ARG A 57 11.83 -11.03 8.40
C ARG A 57 13.28 -10.74 8.80
N PRO A 58 13.65 -9.48 9.11
CA PRO A 58 15.01 -9.17 9.54
C PRO A 58 15.30 -9.81 10.90
N ASP A 59 16.50 -10.41 11.07
CA ASP A 59 16.96 -10.87 12.38
C ASP A 59 17.43 -9.68 13.23
N THR A 60 16.66 -9.35 14.25
CA THR A 60 16.97 -8.24 15.17
C THR A 60 18.26 -8.45 15.96
N LYS A 61 18.77 -9.69 16.05
CA LYS A 61 20.05 -9.99 16.71
C LYS A 61 21.24 -9.54 15.88
N GLU A 62 21.08 -9.35 14.57
CA GLU A 62 22.11 -8.87 13.66
C GLU A 62 22.15 -7.33 13.55
N LEU A 63 21.27 -6.63 14.27
CA LEU A 63 21.28 -5.17 14.29
C LEU A 63 22.61 -4.66 14.86
N ALA A 64 23.26 -3.79 14.10
CA ALA A 64 24.36 -3.00 14.61
C ALA A 64 23.87 -2.15 15.81
N PRO A 65 24.76 -1.83 16.77
CA PRO A 65 24.43 -0.91 17.84
C PRO A 65 23.83 0.38 17.30
N PHE A 66 22.80 0.87 17.99
CA PHE A 66 22.21 2.15 17.67
C PHE A 66 23.22 3.27 17.96
N ILE A 67 23.41 4.16 17.00
CA ILE A 67 24.25 5.35 17.12
C ILE A 67 23.39 6.61 17.13
N ASP A 68 23.90 7.64 17.80
CA ASP A 68 23.37 8.99 17.70
C ASP A 68 24.07 9.69 16.52
N PRO A 69 23.35 10.10 15.47
CA PRO A 69 23.90 10.90 14.38
C PRO A 69 24.16 12.36 14.79
N GLU A 70 23.81 12.78 16.01
CA GLU A 70 24.07 14.12 16.56
C GLU A 70 23.42 15.24 15.73
N LEU A 71 22.17 15.04 15.30
CA LEU A 71 21.44 15.97 14.44
C LEU A 71 21.07 17.26 15.19
N ASN A 72 21.49 18.40 14.64
CA ASN A 72 21.14 19.73 15.13
C ASN A 72 20.04 20.36 14.27
N ALA A 73 19.36 21.38 14.79
CA ALA A 73 18.35 22.11 14.05
C ALA A 73 18.88 22.57 12.67
N GLY A 74 18.15 22.21 11.60
CA GLY A 74 18.53 22.51 10.22
C GLY A 74 19.35 21.43 9.51
N ASP A 75 19.83 20.41 10.22
CA ASP A 75 20.47 19.25 9.60
C ASP A 75 19.46 18.41 8.79
N LEU A 76 19.98 17.49 7.97
CA LEU A 76 19.17 16.57 7.17
C LEU A 76 19.72 15.15 7.30
N LEU A 77 18.90 14.24 7.82
CA LEU A 77 19.16 12.80 7.76
C LEU A 77 18.32 12.16 6.66
N ILE A 78 19.00 11.50 5.72
CA ILE A 78 18.37 10.68 4.68
C ILE A 78 18.56 9.21 5.04
N THR A 79 17.47 8.44 5.07
CA THR A 79 17.52 7.01 5.39
C THR A 79 16.57 6.19 4.54
N ASN A 80 16.95 4.94 4.28
CA ASN A 80 16.06 3.93 3.71
C ASN A 80 14.95 3.55 4.72
N GLN A 81 13.75 3.20 4.23
CA GLN A 81 12.62 2.81 5.10
C GLN A 81 12.88 1.61 6.01
N HIS A 82 13.74 0.69 5.57
CA HIS A 82 14.10 -0.52 6.30
C HIS A 82 15.15 -0.26 7.38
N THR A 83 15.71 0.95 7.46
CA THR A 83 16.64 1.31 8.54
C THR A 83 15.91 1.32 9.87
N TRP A 84 16.43 0.51 10.79
CA TRP A 84 15.98 0.48 12.17
C TRP A 84 16.42 1.74 12.89
N HIS A 85 15.47 2.38 13.56
CA HIS A 85 15.68 3.59 14.32
C HIS A 85 14.87 3.57 15.62
N SER A 86 15.24 4.45 16.54
CA SER A 86 14.52 4.68 17.80
C SER A 86 14.64 6.15 18.20
N ALA A 87 13.65 6.63 18.94
CA ALA A 87 13.54 8.02 19.35
C ALA A 87 13.32 8.06 20.87
N PRO A 88 14.36 7.74 21.68
CA PRO A 88 14.25 7.78 23.13
C PRO A 88 13.87 9.19 23.61
N ALA A 89 13.21 9.25 24.77
CA ALA A 89 12.83 10.51 25.38
C ALA A 89 14.05 11.27 25.90
N GLY A 90 13.99 12.60 25.84
CA GLY A 90 14.92 13.50 26.51
C GLY A 90 14.49 13.85 27.93
N THR A 91 15.14 14.88 28.49
CA THR A 91 14.83 15.47 29.80
C THR A 91 14.17 16.84 29.72
N ALA A 92 14.06 17.42 28.52
CA ALA A 92 13.43 18.70 28.27
C ALA A 92 11.95 18.68 28.68
N THR A 93 11.46 19.82 29.14
CA THR A 93 10.02 20.08 29.33
C THR A 93 9.34 20.61 28.07
N ASP A 94 10.14 21.09 27.12
CA ASP A 94 9.68 21.59 25.82
C ASP A 94 9.65 20.47 24.77
N ASP A 95 8.83 20.65 23.73
CA ASP A 95 8.65 19.66 22.67
C ASP A 95 9.90 19.53 21.78
N ARG A 96 10.26 18.29 21.44
CA ARG A 96 11.20 18.00 20.35
C ARG A 96 10.46 18.01 19.02
N CYS A 97 10.81 18.94 18.13
CA CYS A 97 10.11 19.13 16.86
C CYS A 97 10.99 18.79 15.65
N GLY A 98 10.39 18.16 14.64
CA GLY A 98 11.05 17.88 13.37
C GLY A 98 10.06 17.59 12.25
N ILE A 99 10.53 17.69 11.01
CA ILE A 99 9.76 17.37 9.81
C ILE A 99 10.21 16.01 9.28
N PHE A 100 9.26 15.12 9.03
CA PHE A 100 9.48 13.81 8.43
C PHE A 100 8.82 13.75 7.05
N HIS A 101 9.63 13.80 6.00
CA HIS A 101 9.17 13.53 4.65
C HIS A 101 9.43 12.08 4.26
N LYS A 102 8.45 11.48 3.57
CA LYS A 102 8.52 10.10 3.12
C LYS A 102 8.19 10.06 1.64
N TYR A 103 9.15 9.61 0.85
CA TYR A 103 9.07 9.61 -0.61
C TYR A 103 9.03 8.18 -1.13
N CYS A 104 8.09 7.91 -2.01
CA CYS A 104 8.03 6.68 -2.79
C CYS A 104 8.61 6.89 -4.18
N ALA A 105 9.20 5.84 -4.76
CA ALA A 105 9.41 5.84 -6.20
C ALA A 105 8.04 5.83 -6.92
N ILE A 106 7.94 6.54 -8.05
CA ILE A 106 6.71 6.59 -8.85
C ILE A 106 6.29 5.18 -9.30
N ASN A 107 7.28 4.35 -9.61
CA ASN A 107 7.09 2.98 -10.03
C ASN A 107 7.05 1.98 -8.87
N ALA A 108 7.00 2.42 -7.61
CA ALA A 108 6.80 1.57 -6.45
C ALA A 108 5.71 2.16 -5.55
N PRO A 109 4.43 2.15 -6.00
CA PRO A 109 3.34 2.73 -5.24
C PRO A 109 3.19 2.04 -3.88
N PRO A 110 2.59 2.71 -2.87
CA PRO A 110 2.30 2.06 -1.61
C PRO A 110 1.30 0.92 -1.80
N SER A 111 1.62 -0.27 -1.29
CA SER A 111 0.73 -1.44 -1.43
C SER A 111 -0.66 -1.25 -0.80
N ALA A 112 -0.80 -0.43 0.24
CA ALA A 112 -2.09 -0.09 0.87
C ALA A 112 -2.82 1.08 0.17
N GLY A 113 -2.24 1.67 -0.87
CA GLY A 113 -2.77 2.82 -1.61
C GLY A 113 -2.22 4.16 -1.15
N TYR A 114 -2.47 5.21 -1.94
CA TYR A 114 -2.03 6.58 -1.62
C TYR A 114 -2.92 7.24 -0.57
N TYR A 115 -2.37 8.21 0.16
CA TYR A 115 -3.19 9.16 0.92
C TYR A 115 -4.04 10.01 -0.04
N PRO A 116 -5.31 10.28 0.30
CA PRO A 116 -6.14 11.18 -0.49
C PRO A 116 -5.67 12.62 -0.28
N TYR A 117 -5.14 13.22 -1.34
CA TYR A 117 -4.89 14.66 -1.41
C TYR A 117 -5.91 15.31 -2.33
N ASN A 118 -6.42 16.47 -1.94
CA ASN A 118 -7.40 17.22 -2.72
C ASN A 118 -6.72 18.23 -3.68
N SER A 119 -7.51 18.78 -4.59
CA SER A 119 -7.03 19.72 -5.60
C SER A 119 -6.47 21.00 -4.97
N ALA A 120 -6.98 21.41 -3.80
CA ALA A 120 -6.44 22.55 -3.07
C ALA A 120 -4.98 22.31 -2.63
N ALA A 121 -4.67 21.13 -2.09
CA ALA A 121 -3.30 20.74 -1.74
C ALA A 121 -2.40 20.71 -2.98
N LEU A 122 -2.86 20.08 -4.07
CA LEU A 122 -2.09 20.01 -5.32
C LEU A 122 -1.82 21.40 -5.92
N ASN A 123 -2.83 22.28 -5.91
CA ASN A 123 -2.74 23.63 -6.46
C ASN A 123 -1.92 24.59 -5.57
N SER A 124 -1.67 24.23 -4.31
CA SER A 124 -0.74 24.97 -3.45
C SER A 124 0.73 24.75 -3.81
N LEU A 125 1.04 23.71 -4.60
CA LEU A 125 2.40 23.37 -5.02
C LEU A 125 2.78 24.05 -6.33
N SER A 126 4.07 24.32 -6.49
CA SER A 126 4.65 24.67 -7.79
C SER A 126 4.45 23.53 -8.80
N ASP A 127 4.57 23.82 -10.10
CA ASP A 127 4.43 22.78 -11.12
C ASP A 127 5.43 21.63 -10.95
N ALA A 128 6.66 21.94 -10.52
CA ALA A 128 7.64 20.93 -10.17
C ALA A 128 7.25 20.16 -8.88
N GLY A 129 6.56 20.80 -7.94
CA GLY A 129 6.10 20.20 -6.69
C GLY A 129 4.91 19.27 -6.87
N LYS A 130 4.02 19.53 -7.83
CA LYS A 130 2.84 18.68 -8.11
C LYS A 130 3.19 17.21 -8.35
N ARG A 131 4.40 16.92 -8.87
CA ARG A 131 4.91 15.55 -9.05
C ARG A 131 5.03 14.74 -7.75
N LEU A 132 5.06 15.41 -6.59
CA LEU A 132 5.15 14.78 -5.27
C LEU A 132 3.79 14.24 -4.77
N ILE A 133 2.69 14.67 -5.40
CA ILE A 133 1.33 14.21 -5.12
C ILE A 133 0.76 13.66 -6.44
N PRO A 134 1.19 12.46 -6.87
CA PRO A 134 0.83 11.92 -8.18
C PRO A 134 -0.63 11.49 -8.28
N VAL A 135 -1.30 11.26 -7.15
CA VAL A 135 -2.71 10.88 -7.07
C VAL A 135 -3.44 11.95 -6.27
N CYS A 136 -4.45 12.54 -6.88
CA CYS A 136 -5.22 13.63 -6.31
C CYS A 136 -6.67 13.55 -6.78
N PHE A 137 -7.61 13.68 -5.85
CA PHE A 137 -9.04 13.68 -6.13
C PHE A 137 -9.79 14.43 -5.01
N ASP A 138 -10.90 15.07 -5.38
CA ASP A 138 -11.73 15.83 -4.44
C ASP A 138 -12.89 15.01 -3.85
N LYS A 139 -13.18 13.84 -4.45
CA LYS A 139 -14.25 12.94 -4.03
C LYS A 139 -13.76 11.95 -2.96
N PRO A 140 -14.61 11.51 -2.02
CA PRO A 140 -14.23 10.47 -1.06
C PRO A 140 -14.02 9.11 -1.75
N ILE A 141 -13.21 8.24 -1.13
CA ILE A 141 -13.14 6.82 -1.49
C ILE A 141 -14.35 6.12 -0.88
N THR A 142 -15.32 5.76 -1.73
CA THR A 142 -16.60 5.17 -1.32
C THR A 142 -16.65 3.67 -1.56
N THR A 143 -15.94 3.17 -2.56
CA THR A 143 -15.93 1.74 -2.90
C THR A 143 -14.52 1.20 -3.00
N THR A 144 -14.41 -0.12 -2.83
CA THR A 144 -13.17 -0.86 -3.02
C THR A 144 -13.43 -2.14 -3.81
N ARG A 145 -12.49 -2.51 -4.68
CA ARG A 145 -12.63 -3.62 -5.62
C ARG A 145 -11.32 -4.39 -5.76
N LEU A 146 -11.41 -5.70 -5.96
CA LEU A 146 -10.26 -6.60 -6.04
C LEU A 146 -10.16 -7.27 -7.41
N VAL A 147 -9.08 -7.00 -8.14
CA VAL A 147 -8.63 -7.84 -9.24
C VAL A 147 -8.09 -9.14 -8.64
N ILE A 148 -8.80 -10.24 -8.85
CA ILE A 148 -8.34 -11.57 -8.46
C ILE A 148 -7.83 -12.28 -9.71
N GLU A 149 -6.52 -12.49 -9.74
CA GLU A 149 -5.84 -13.21 -10.81
C GLU A 149 -5.58 -14.67 -10.40
N CYS A 150 -5.90 -15.60 -11.30
CA CYS A 150 -5.38 -16.96 -11.30
C CYS A 150 -4.36 -17.07 -12.45
N PRO A 151 -3.06 -16.98 -12.17
CA PRO A 151 -2.03 -17.16 -13.18
C PRO A 151 -2.02 -18.60 -13.71
N SER A 152 -1.68 -18.77 -14.98
CA SER A 152 -1.44 -20.08 -15.59
C SER A 152 -0.31 -19.98 -16.64
N ASP A 153 0.27 -21.11 -17.03
CA ASP A 153 1.37 -21.17 -18.02
C ASP A 153 0.98 -20.63 -19.41
N GLY A 154 -0.32 -20.47 -19.68
CA GLY A 154 -0.83 -19.97 -20.96
C GLY A 154 -1.40 -18.55 -20.87
N GLU A 155 -2.51 -18.40 -20.15
CA GLU A 155 -3.19 -17.12 -20.01
C GLU A 155 -3.79 -17.00 -18.60
N SER A 156 -3.51 -15.88 -17.94
CA SER A 156 -4.14 -15.56 -16.66
C SER A 156 -5.64 -15.39 -16.81
N LYS A 157 -6.38 -15.84 -15.80
CA LYS A 157 -7.82 -15.62 -15.67
C LYS A 157 -8.13 -14.69 -14.53
N TYR A 158 -9.20 -13.91 -14.69
CA TYR A 158 -9.66 -12.92 -13.72
C TYR A 158 -11.08 -13.24 -13.28
N LEU A 159 -11.29 -13.27 -11.98
CA LEU A 159 -12.62 -13.51 -11.42
C LEU A 159 -13.47 -12.24 -11.52
N LEU A 160 -14.64 -12.36 -12.14
CA LEU A 160 -15.69 -11.35 -12.06
C LEU A 160 -16.93 -11.93 -11.37
N VAL A 161 -17.63 -11.09 -10.62
CA VAL A 161 -18.92 -11.37 -10.03
C VAL A 161 -20.01 -10.69 -10.84
N HIS A 162 -21.15 -11.35 -10.99
CA HIS A 162 -22.33 -10.78 -11.62
C HIS A 162 -23.12 -9.98 -10.60
N ASP A 163 -23.29 -8.70 -10.85
CA ASP A 163 -24.20 -7.82 -10.14
C ASP A 163 -25.60 -7.99 -10.73
N ASP A 164 -26.45 -8.70 -10.01
CA ASP A 164 -27.82 -9.01 -10.41
C ASP A 164 -28.74 -7.78 -10.41
N GLU A 165 -28.42 -6.73 -9.64
CA GLU A 165 -29.23 -5.51 -9.58
C GLU A 165 -29.04 -4.65 -10.82
N ASN A 166 -27.82 -4.61 -11.34
CA ASN A 166 -27.44 -3.80 -12.50
C ASN A 166 -27.19 -4.61 -13.78
N ASP A 167 -27.38 -5.94 -13.72
CA ASP A 167 -27.15 -6.90 -14.83
C ASP A 167 -25.78 -6.72 -15.50
N ARG A 168 -24.73 -6.62 -14.68
CA ARG A 168 -23.36 -6.35 -15.14
C ARG A 168 -22.32 -7.22 -14.44
N TRP A 169 -21.20 -7.45 -15.11
CA TRP A 169 -20.03 -8.05 -14.48
C TRP A 169 -19.20 -6.97 -13.78
N GLU A 170 -18.67 -7.30 -12.61
CA GLU A 170 -17.90 -6.40 -11.76
C GLU A 170 -16.79 -7.15 -11.03
N LEU A 171 -15.77 -6.43 -10.57
CA LEU A 171 -14.77 -6.98 -9.65
C LEU A 171 -15.44 -7.27 -8.28
N PRO A 172 -15.03 -8.32 -7.56
CA PRO A 172 -15.48 -8.51 -6.19
C PRO A 172 -15.08 -7.34 -5.29
N GLY A 173 -15.93 -7.06 -4.29
CA GLY A 173 -15.84 -5.88 -3.43
C GLY A 173 -17.17 -5.15 -3.30
N GLY A 174 -17.16 -3.97 -2.69
CA GLY A 174 -18.39 -3.25 -2.33
C GLY A 174 -18.13 -1.83 -1.84
N GLU A 175 -19.06 -1.32 -1.05
CA GLU A 175 -18.86 -0.11 -0.26
C GLU A 175 -17.72 -0.33 0.74
N GLY A 176 -16.72 0.54 0.70
CA GLY A 176 -15.53 0.45 1.53
C GLY A 176 -15.69 1.21 2.84
N TRP A 177 -14.96 0.76 3.86
CA TRP A 177 -14.93 1.40 5.18
C TRP A 177 -13.49 1.45 5.71
N GLU A 178 -13.26 2.23 6.77
CA GLU A 178 -11.96 2.44 7.41
C GLU A 178 -11.90 1.69 8.74
N GLU A 179 -10.77 1.02 9.02
CA GLU A 179 -10.56 0.43 10.34
C GLU A 179 -10.44 1.55 11.38
N GLU A 180 -11.38 1.59 12.33
CA GLU A 180 -11.37 2.53 13.45
C GLU A 180 -10.24 2.20 14.46
N GLU A 181 -9.85 0.92 14.55
CA GLU A 181 -8.83 0.44 15.47
C GLU A 181 -7.41 0.62 14.93
N GLY A 182 -6.67 1.55 15.53
CA GLY A 182 -5.29 1.83 15.18
C GLY A 182 -5.03 3.32 15.25
N VAL A 183 -3.78 3.71 15.49
CA VAL A 183 -3.40 5.13 15.44
C VAL A 183 -3.78 5.65 14.05
N GLY A 184 -4.53 6.77 13.98
CA GLY A 184 -5.30 7.30 12.83
C GLY A 184 -4.56 7.63 11.54
N TRP A 185 -3.85 6.64 11.00
CA TRP A 185 -3.03 6.73 9.80
C TRP A 185 -3.58 5.87 8.66
N ASP A 186 -4.76 5.27 8.80
CA ASP A 186 -5.39 4.44 7.75
C ASP A 186 -6.31 5.22 6.80
N ILE A 187 -6.30 6.56 6.87
CA ILE A 187 -7.06 7.43 5.97
C ILE A 187 -6.68 7.08 4.53
N GLY A 188 -7.59 6.40 3.85
CA GLY A 188 -7.44 5.96 2.48
C GLY A 188 -7.24 4.46 2.27
N ALA A 189 -6.65 3.69 3.19
CA ALA A 189 -6.57 2.24 2.93
C ALA A 189 -7.95 1.59 3.07
N ARG A 190 -8.15 0.51 2.32
CA ARG A 190 -9.42 -0.23 2.26
C ARG A 190 -9.20 -1.75 2.35
N VAL A 191 -8.01 -2.16 2.78
CA VAL A 191 -7.57 -3.57 2.76
C VAL A 191 -8.47 -4.45 3.62
N ALA A 192 -8.75 -4.08 4.88
CA ALA A 192 -9.66 -4.86 5.72
C ALA A 192 -11.08 -4.92 5.16
N SER A 193 -11.63 -3.78 4.74
CA SER A 193 -12.97 -3.75 4.15
C SER A 193 -13.06 -4.69 2.96
N LEU A 194 -12.04 -4.71 2.09
CA LEU A 194 -12.04 -5.57 0.92
C LEU A 194 -11.87 -7.04 1.27
N GLN A 195 -11.03 -7.38 2.27
CA GLN A 195 -10.94 -8.76 2.80
C GLN A 195 -12.29 -9.27 3.31
N ASP A 196 -13.01 -8.47 4.09
CA ASP A 196 -14.30 -8.85 4.67
C ASP A 196 -15.38 -8.98 3.59
N LEU A 197 -15.37 -8.07 2.61
CA LEU A 197 -16.25 -8.11 1.45
C LEU A 197 -16.01 -9.35 0.60
N THR A 198 -14.75 -9.67 0.26
CA THR A 198 -14.43 -10.87 -0.52
C THR A 198 -14.71 -12.16 0.25
N GLY A 199 -14.45 -12.17 1.56
CA GLY A 199 -14.81 -13.28 2.44
C GLY A 199 -16.32 -13.52 2.45
N THR A 200 -17.12 -12.46 2.51
CA THR A 200 -18.59 -12.56 2.47
C THR A 200 -19.12 -12.96 1.10
N GLN A 201 -18.62 -12.33 0.04
CA GLN A 201 -19.11 -12.50 -1.33
C GLN A 201 -18.69 -13.81 -1.97
N LEU A 202 -17.51 -14.34 -1.62
CA LEU A 202 -16.91 -15.48 -2.31
C LEU A 202 -16.58 -16.64 -1.36
N GLY A 203 -16.57 -16.41 -0.04
CA GLY A 203 -16.00 -17.35 0.91
C GLY A 203 -14.48 -17.45 0.80
N LEU A 204 -13.83 -16.44 0.22
CA LEU A 204 -12.40 -16.43 -0.04
C LEU A 204 -11.66 -15.59 1.00
N GLU A 205 -10.67 -16.20 1.65
CA GLU A 205 -9.72 -15.50 2.51
C GLU A 205 -8.58 -14.92 1.66
N VAL A 206 -8.44 -13.60 1.66
CA VAL A 206 -7.41 -12.87 0.90
C VAL A 206 -6.33 -12.38 1.88
N PRO A 207 -5.15 -13.03 1.97
CA PRO A 207 -4.18 -12.76 3.03
C PRO A 207 -3.44 -11.42 2.86
N TRP A 208 -3.37 -10.92 1.64
CA TRP A 208 -2.73 -9.65 1.25
C TRP A 208 -3.34 -9.13 -0.04
N MET A 209 -3.11 -7.86 -0.34
CA MET A 209 -3.44 -7.27 -1.63
C MET A 209 -2.47 -6.14 -1.97
N SER A 210 -2.40 -5.73 -3.24
CA SER A 210 -1.53 -4.63 -3.66
C SER A 210 -2.31 -3.59 -4.44
N TYR A 211 -2.14 -2.31 -4.09
CA TYR A 211 -2.80 -1.20 -4.75
C TYR A 211 -2.51 -1.16 -6.26
N ILE A 212 -3.56 -1.01 -7.06
CA ILE A 212 -3.47 -0.83 -8.51
C ILE A 212 -3.66 0.64 -8.84
N GLU A 213 -4.84 1.18 -8.52
CA GLU A 213 -5.24 2.53 -8.89
C GLU A 213 -6.48 3.00 -8.11
N ASP A 214 -6.81 4.28 -8.30
CA ASP A 214 -8.02 4.93 -7.81
C ASP A 214 -8.86 5.35 -9.03
N ALA A 215 -9.95 4.63 -9.29
CA ALA A 215 -10.83 4.88 -10.43
C ALA A 215 -11.96 5.83 -10.06
N GLU A 216 -12.14 6.91 -10.81
CA GLU A 216 -13.25 7.84 -10.59
C GLU A 216 -14.59 7.23 -11.04
N LYS A 217 -15.60 7.35 -10.16
CA LYS A 217 -16.98 6.93 -10.40
C LYS A 217 -17.92 8.13 -10.22
N ALA A 218 -19.19 7.93 -10.57
CA ALA A 218 -20.23 8.94 -10.39
C ALA A 218 -20.31 9.40 -8.93
N ASP A 219 -20.36 8.45 -8.00
CA ASP A 219 -20.64 8.70 -6.58
C ASP A 219 -19.38 8.78 -5.69
N GLY A 220 -18.18 8.67 -6.27
CA GLY A 220 -16.94 8.70 -5.49
C GLY A 220 -15.74 8.12 -6.22
N ILE A 221 -14.71 7.77 -5.44
CA ILE A 221 -13.53 7.04 -5.90
C ILE A 221 -13.68 5.55 -5.54
N CYS A 222 -13.39 4.69 -6.52
CA CYS A 222 -13.25 3.26 -6.34
C CYS A 222 -11.77 2.91 -6.24
N ARG A 223 -11.30 2.51 -5.05
CA ARG A 223 -9.93 2.03 -4.88
C ARG A 223 -9.80 0.58 -5.33
N VAL A 224 -8.89 0.32 -6.24
CA VAL A 224 -8.69 -1.01 -6.83
C VAL A 224 -7.39 -1.62 -6.31
N TYR A 225 -7.47 -2.86 -5.86
CA TYR A 225 -6.33 -3.68 -5.47
C TYR A 225 -6.23 -4.92 -6.34
N GLY A 226 -5.09 -5.59 -6.31
CA GLY A 226 -4.88 -6.89 -6.93
C GLY A 226 -4.43 -7.95 -5.93
N TYR A 227 -4.84 -9.18 -6.21
CA TYR A 227 -4.43 -10.41 -5.54
C TYR A 227 -4.20 -11.48 -6.60
N SER A 228 -3.15 -12.28 -6.43
CA SER A 228 -2.79 -13.34 -7.37
C SER A 228 -2.49 -14.64 -6.62
N ASP A 229 -3.13 -15.72 -7.05
CA ASP A 229 -2.93 -17.06 -6.47
C ASP A 229 -3.29 -18.14 -7.50
N THR A 230 -2.32 -18.99 -7.80
CA THR A 230 -2.42 -20.07 -8.80
C THR A 230 -3.38 -21.19 -8.38
N SER A 231 -3.70 -21.30 -7.09
CA SER A 231 -4.57 -22.34 -6.56
C SER A 231 -6.07 -22.04 -6.76
N LEU A 232 -6.44 -20.78 -7.02
CA LEU A 232 -7.83 -20.34 -7.05
C LEU A 232 -8.64 -20.89 -8.22
N GLY A 233 -8.01 -21.16 -9.36
CA GLY A 233 -8.71 -21.65 -10.55
C GLY A 233 -9.40 -23.02 -10.36
N SER A 234 -9.07 -23.73 -9.28
CA SER A 234 -9.69 -25.01 -8.91
C SER A 234 -10.57 -24.96 -7.66
N GLN A 235 -10.64 -23.81 -6.97
CA GLN A 235 -11.45 -23.67 -5.77
C GLN A 235 -12.91 -23.36 -6.10
N GLN A 236 -13.82 -24.04 -5.41
CA GLN A 236 -15.24 -23.75 -5.48
C GLN A 236 -15.56 -22.61 -4.52
N LEU A 237 -15.93 -21.45 -5.07
CA LEU A 237 -16.36 -20.29 -4.28
C LEU A 237 -17.82 -20.45 -3.86
N ILE A 238 -18.13 -19.97 -2.66
CA ILE A 238 -19.30 -20.43 -1.89
C ILE A 238 -20.57 -19.66 -2.29
N ASN A 239 -20.42 -18.45 -2.85
CA ASN A 239 -21.51 -17.49 -3.03
C ASN A 239 -21.47 -16.78 -4.41
N GLY A 240 -22.65 -16.47 -4.94
CA GLY A 240 -22.84 -15.60 -6.12
C GLY A 240 -22.75 -16.28 -7.50
N ARG A 241 -23.17 -15.54 -8.52
CA ARG A 241 -22.85 -15.84 -9.92
C ARG A 241 -21.49 -15.23 -10.22
N TYR A 242 -20.47 -16.07 -10.41
CA TYR A 242 -19.13 -15.65 -10.79
C TYR A 242 -18.64 -16.43 -12.01
N ASP A 243 -17.69 -15.87 -12.75
CA ASP A 243 -17.00 -16.58 -13.81
C ASP A 243 -15.55 -16.08 -13.95
N TRP A 244 -14.72 -16.89 -14.58
CA TRP A 244 -13.30 -16.63 -14.81
C TRP A 244 -13.09 -16.19 -16.26
N PHE A 245 -12.67 -14.94 -16.41
CA PHE A 245 -12.52 -14.28 -17.71
C PHE A 245 -11.05 -14.22 -18.11
N THR A 246 -10.77 -14.47 -19.38
CA THR A 246 -9.48 -14.06 -19.97
C THR A 246 -9.45 -12.56 -20.18
N LYS A 247 -8.27 -11.96 -20.35
CA LYS A 247 -8.14 -10.52 -20.54
C LYS A 247 -8.96 -10.02 -21.75
N ASP A 248 -8.92 -10.78 -22.83
CA ASP A 248 -9.68 -10.46 -24.05
C ASP A 248 -11.18 -10.60 -23.82
N ARG A 249 -11.62 -11.59 -23.03
CA ARG A 249 -13.04 -11.74 -22.70
C ARG A 249 -13.55 -10.61 -21.81
N VAL A 250 -12.75 -10.14 -20.84
CA VAL A 250 -13.10 -8.96 -20.01
C VAL A 250 -13.38 -7.76 -20.92
N ARG A 251 -12.48 -7.47 -21.86
CA ARG A 251 -12.64 -6.36 -22.82
C ARG A 251 -13.88 -6.52 -23.71
N GLN A 252 -14.15 -7.73 -24.19
CA GLN A 252 -15.34 -7.99 -25.02
C GLN A 252 -16.65 -7.75 -24.27
N VAL A 253 -16.69 -8.07 -22.97
CA VAL A 253 -17.91 -8.00 -22.17
C VAL A 253 -18.14 -6.60 -21.59
N LEU A 254 -17.07 -5.91 -21.19
CA LEU A 254 -17.16 -4.61 -20.52
C LEU A 254 -16.85 -3.41 -21.43
N GLY A 255 -16.16 -3.64 -22.56
CA GLY A 255 -15.61 -2.59 -23.41
C GLY A 255 -14.29 -2.03 -22.88
N ASP A 256 -13.51 -1.40 -23.76
CA ASP A 256 -12.17 -0.88 -23.41
C ASP A 256 -12.20 0.39 -22.52
N ASP A 257 -13.33 1.09 -22.48
CA ASP A 257 -13.52 2.30 -21.67
C ASP A 257 -13.88 2.01 -20.20
N ASP A 258 -14.17 0.76 -19.86
CA ASP A 258 -14.42 0.37 -18.48
C ASP A 258 -13.12 0.32 -17.67
N TYR A 259 -13.20 0.68 -16.39
CA TYR A 259 -12.05 0.72 -15.50
C TYR A 259 -11.42 -0.66 -15.22
N ILE A 260 -12.18 -1.76 -15.35
CA ILE A 260 -11.68 -3.11 -15.04
C ILE A 260 -10.58 -3.55 -16.03
N PRO A 261 -10.78 -3.46 -17.37
CA PRO A 261 -9.69 -3.69 -18.32
C PRO A 261 -8.45 -2.84 -18.06
N HIS A 262 -8.62 -1.58 -17.64
CA HIS A 262 -7.51 -0.68 -17.31
C HIS A 262 -6.77 -1.15 -16.06
N ALA A 263 -7.50 -1.51 -15.00
CA ALA A 263 -6.92 -2.05 -13.77
C ALA A 263 -6.15 -3.35 -14.01
N ILE A 264 -6.70 -4.26 -14.84
CA ILE A 264 -6.00 -5.48 -15.25
C ILE A 264 -4.75 -5.15 -16.07
N HIS A 265 -4.82 -4.16 -16.95
CA HIS A 265 -3.62 -3.74 -17.69
C HIS A 265 -2.54 -3.19 -16.76
N THR A 266 -2.92 -2.33 -15.82
CA THR A 266 -2.02 -1.74 -14.82
C THR A 266 -1.45 -2.78 -13.88
N TRP A 267 -2.25 -3.79 -13.48
CA TRP A 267 -1.81 -4.92 -12.68
C TRP A 267 -0.58 -5.58 -13.29
N HIS A 268 -0.62 -5.83 -14.61
CA HIS A 268 0.42 -6.51 -15.40
C HIS A 268 1.59 -5.65 -15.87
N ARG A 269 1.70 -4.40 -15.39
CA ARG A 269 2.83 -3.54 -15.77
C ARG A 269 4.11 -3.98 -15.07
N GLU A 270 5.03 -4.56 -15.84
CA GLU A 270 6.36 -5.00 -15.36
C GLU A 270 7.23 -3.86 -14.82
N ASP A 271 6.96 -2.62 -15.24
CA ASP A 271 7.71 -1.46 -14.76
C ASP A 271 7.29 -1.01 -13.35
N ILE A 272 6.19 -1.54 -12.81
CA ILE A 272 5.68 -1.24 -11.47
C ILE A 272 6.11 -2.32 -10.47
N ILE A 273 6.87 -1.92 -9.46
CA ILE A 273 7.28 -2.75 -8.32
C ILE A 273 6.15 -2.78 -7.28
N ARG A 274 5.61 -3.97 -7.05
CA ARG A 274 4.47 -4.19 -6.14
C ARG A 274 4.91 -4.94 -4.89
N GLY A 275 4.38 -4.52 -3.75
CA GLY A 275 4.51 -5.24 -2.48
C GLY A 275 3.16 -5.75 -1.98
N LYS A 276 3.19 -6.41 -0.82
CA LYS A 276 1.98 -6.91 -0.15
C LYS A 276 1.47 -5.93 0.89
N GLY A 277 0.27 -5.42 0.67
CA GLY A 277 -0.53 -4.66 1.64
C GLY A 277 -1.35 -5.59 2.53
N LYS A 278 -1.51 -5.24 3.79
CA LYS A 278 -2.25 -6.01 4.81
C LYS A 278 -3.21 -5.11 5.60
N ALA A 279 -4.22 -5.68 6.23
CA ALA A 279 -5.11 -4.94 7.11
C ALA A 279 -4.40 -4.50 8.41
N CYS A 280 -4.90 -3.45 9.08
CA CYS A 280 -4.34 -2.97 10.35
C CYS A 280 -4.43 -4.04 11.45
N ARG A 281 -5.51 -4.83 11.49
CA ARG A 281 -5.62 -6.01 12.38
C ARG A 281 -4.50 -7.04 12.22
N GLN A 282 -3.80 -7.05 11.07
CA GLN A 282 -2.65 -7.93 10.80
C GLN A 282 -1.30 -7.26 11.16
N SER A 283 -1.29 -6.08 11.78
CA SER A 283 -0.06 -5.30 12.05
C SER A 283 0.95 -5.95 13.01
N LYS A 284 0.51 -6.87 13.87
CA LYS A 284 1.40 -7.62 14.76
C LYS A 284 2.33 -8.58 14.01
N GLU A 285 1.96 -8.90 12.78
CA GLU A 285 2.66 -9.79 11.86
C GLU A 285 3.35 -8.93 10.79
N GLN A 286 4.23 -8.03 11.22
CA GLN A 286 4.83 -7.04 10.32
C GLN A 286 5.58 -7.69 9.15
N PHE A 287 6.20 -8.85 9.41
CA PHE A 287 7.00 -9.62 8.46
C PHE A 287 6.53 -11.08 8.31
N ASP A 288 5.44 -11.48 8.98
CA ASP A 288 4.78 -12.77 8.78
C ASP A 288 3.60 -12.51 7.82
#